data_AF-A0A1Q6EL89-F1
#
_entry.id   AF-A0A1Q6EL89-F1
#
_cell.length_a   1.000
_cell.length_b   1.000
_cell.length_c   1.000
_cell.angle_alpha   90.00
_cell.angle_beta   90.00
_cell.angle_gamma   90.00
#
_symmetry.space_group_name_H-M   'P 1'
#
loop_
_entity.id
_entity.type
_entity.pdbx_description
1 polymer ?
#
loop_
_entity_poly.entity_id
_entity_poly.type
_entity_poly.pdbx_seq_one_letter_code
_entity_poly.pdbx_strand_id
1 'polypeptide(L)'
;MKNIRKYMMAAACMTAAAALVACTEAVKRDTEEEIQEMTVPKKPGPITKVPATLTCNGGEEFTFSVSKVQWAETYEWTIAEQEKSKISIIDGQGTNVITVRVVNDDVVIPAQSVSVVAKNELGASKVREYFAAITVSVPIELPGYTIKKYGKRWWMTENCHEAGEDGNLGVAPDLTAFSVAGLEASHLQRLNDAKGRYYTWYEAMTGISGCTAEQCPYVQNYEGVDDVGNAFKLDGTEEGEFGVQIRGCCPEGWHVANANDWWDMLMAIKSEYAIPDDFAQGGYTFSGGHDGKPENAITKAGFYKSGCTVKNTGNVGAWLRGGNGRIVDGGIWNQANMTLTDAGEPLLQFVDGAESIGFGWYPLGYQKADGSFNSGALGKWGYVWFIGQTNASTARSLVISGTSLNLQTKTNQEAAKDIYLNVRCVKNYTK
;
A
#
# COMPACT_ATOMS: atom_id res chain seq x y z
N MET A 1 51.27 11.44 -80.36
CA MET A 1 49.89 11.66 -79.87
C MET A 1 48.84 10.88 -80.69
N LYS A 2 48.79 9.54 -80.58
CA LYS A 2 47.72 8.72 -81.21
C LYS A 2 47.26 7.48 -80.41
N ASN A 3 47.80 7.22 -79.21
CA ASN A 3 47.54 5.97 -78.48
C ASN A 3 46.87 6.12 -77.09
N ILE A 4 46.46 7.32 -76.65
CA ILE A 4 45.82 7.48 -75.33
C ILE A 4 44.27 7.40 -75.41
N ARG A 5 43.66 7.64 -76.57
CA ARG A 5 42.18 7.59 -76.73
C ARG A 5 41.59 6.17 -76.82
N LYS A 6 42.36 5.15 -77.20
CA LYS A 6 41.84 3.76 -77.31
C LYS A 6 41.73 3.03 -75.96
N TYR A 7 42.53 3.40 -74.96
CA TYR A 7 42.49 2.74 -73.65
C TYR A 7 41.43 3.31 -72.69
N MET A 8 40.99 4.56 -72.86
CA MET A 8 39.91 5.13 -72.03
C MET A 8 38.50 4.68 -72.43
N MET A 9 38.25 4.37 -73.71
CA MET A 9 36.92 3.90 -74.16
C MET A 9 36.65 2.42 -73.80
N ALA A 10 37.68 1.57 -73.80
CA ALA A 10 37.53 0.15 -73.41
C ALA A 10 37.35 -0.03 -71.89
N ALA A 11 37.98 0.83 -71.07
CA ALA A 11 37.82 0.82 -69.62
C ALA A 11 36.44 1.33 -69.16
N ALA A 12 35.84 2.29 -69.88
CA ALA A 12 34.52 2.83 -69.58
C ALA A 12 33.36 1.87 -69.96
N CYS A 13 33.51 1.08 -71.04
CA CYS A 13 32.47 0.10 -71.40
C CYS A 13 32.44 -1.15 -70.50
N MET A 14 33.59 -1.60 -69.97
CA MET A 14 33.62 -2.75 -69.06
C MET A 14 33.19 -2.39 -67.62
N THR A 15 33.38 -1.14 -67.18
CA THR A 15 32.87 -0.67 -65.87
C THR A 15 31.36 -0.41 -65.89
N ALA A 16 30.78 0.00 -67.02
CA ALA A 16 29.33 0.14 -67.16
C ALA A 16 28.59 -1.21 -67.19
N ALA A 17 29.19 -2.26 -67.79
CA ALA A 17 28.59 -3.60 -67.83
C ALA A 17 28.65 -4.32 -66.46
N ALA A 18 29.73 -4.14 -65.69
CA ALA A 18 29.84 -4.69 -64.34
C ALA A 18 28.92 -3.96 -63.34
N ALA A 19 28.73 -2.64 -63.48
CA ALA A 19 27.78 -1.88 -62.68
C ALA A 19 26.32 -2.24 -63.01
N LEU A 20 26.00 -2.57 -64.27
CA LEU A 20 24.66 -3.05 -64.62
C LEU A 20 24.39 -4.43 -64.00
N VAL A 21 25.31 -5.39 -64.09
CA VAL A 21 25.13 -6.74 -63.50
C VAL A 21 25.08 -6.70 -61.97
N ALA A 22 25.89 -5.86 -61.33
CA ALA A 22 25.81 -5.64 -59.87
C ALA A 22 24.53 -4.91 -59.45
N CYS A 23 23.98 -4.02 -60.29
CA CYS A 23 22.66 -3.44 -60.04
C CYS A 23 21.54 -4.46 -60.31
N THR A 24 21.66 -5.40 -61.26
CA THR A 24 20.64 -6.45 -61.46
C THR A 24 20.67 -7.51 -60.36
N GLU A 25 21.83 -7.79 -59.75
CA GLU A 25 21.93 -8.68 -58.57
C GLU A 25 21.55 -7.97 -57.27
N ALA A 26 21.79 -6.66 -57.13
CA ALA A 26 21.30 -5.87 -55.99
C ALA A 26 19.78 -5.59 -56.08
N VAL A 27 19.23 -5.40 -57.29
CA VAL A 27 17.77 -5.27 -57.53
C VAL A 27 17.05 -6.61 -57.40
N LYS A 28 17.76 -7.75 -57.42
CA LYS A 28 17.20 -9.06 -57.05
C LYS A 28 17.29 -9.39 -55.57
N ARG A 29 17.82 -8.48 -54.74
CA ARG A 29 18.03 -8.73 -53.31
C ARG A 29 17.33 -7.74 -52.38
N ASP A 30 16.56 -6.81 -52.93
CA ASP A 30 15.58 -6.01 -52.21
C ASP A 30 14.19 -6.38 -52.74
N THR A 31 13.31 -6.82 -51.84
CA THR A 31 11.94 -7.35 -52.06
C THR A 31 11.80 -8.81 -52.51
N GLU A 32 12.46 -9.75 -51.81
CA GLU A 32 11.65 -10.85 -51.26
C GLU A 32 10.96 -10.29 -50.01
N GLU A 33 9.85 -9.58 -50.22
CA GLU A 33 8.81 -9.57 -49.18
C GLU A 33 8.44 -11.04 -49.01
N GLU A 34 8.98 -11.67 -47.97
CA GLU A 34 8.54 -12.98 -47.53
C GLU A 34 7.04 -12.83 -47.29
N ILE A 35 6.23 -13.26 -48.26
CA ILE A 35 4.77 -13.25 -48.17
C ILE A 35 4.47 -14.21 -47.04
N GLN A 36 4.37 -13.66 -45.82
CA GLN A 36 4.05 -14.45 -44.66
C GLN A 36 2.61 -14.91 -44.84
N GLU A 37 2.45 -16.20 -45.12
CA GLU A 37 1.13 -16.83 -45.21
C GLU A 37 0.38 -16.54 -43.92
N MET A 38 -0.86 -16.06 -44.08
CA MET A 38 -1.72 -15.85 -42.94
C MET A 38 -1.92 -17.17 -42.22
N THR A 39 -1.77 -17.17 -40.90
CA THR A 39 -2.05 -18.34 -40.06
C THR A 39 -3.00 -17.97 -38.93
N VAL A 40 -3.47 -18.99 -38.19
CA VAL A 40 -4.26 -18.76 -36.98
C VAL A 40 -3.47 -17.86 -36.01
N PRO A 41 -4.08 -16.80 -35.42
CA PRO A 41 -3.35 -15.88 -34.55
C PRO A 41 -2.70 -16.62 -33.38
N LYS A 42 -1.51 -16.16 -32.99
CA LYS A 42 -0.82 -16.69 -31.81
C LYS A 42 -1.60 -16.35 -30.54
N LYS A 43 -1.35 -17.11 -29.46
CA LYS A 43 -1.90 -16.80 -28.13
C LYS A 43 -1.54 -15.35 -27.75
N PRO A 44 -2.52 -14.51 -27.34
CA PRO A 44 -2.24 -13.16 -26.87
C PRO A 44 -1.18 -13.10 -25.77
N GLY A 45 -0.49 -11.95 -25.68
CA GLY A 45 0.43 -11.63 -24.57
C GLY A 45 -0.29 -11.53 -23.22
N PRO A 46 0.41 -11.17 -22.14
CA PRO A 46 -0.21 -10.91 -20.84
C PRO A 46 -1.32 -9.86 -20.94
N ILE A 47 -2.41 -10.05 -20.22
CA ILE A 47 -3.47 -9.04 -20.06
C ILE A 47 -2.98 -8.01 -19.02
N THR A 48 -3.04 -6.73 -19.37
CA THR A 48 -2.74 -5.61 -18.47
C THR A 48 -4.03 -4.92 -18.04
N LYS A 49 -4.09 -4.46 -16.78
CA LYS A 49 -5.17 -3.62 -16.24
C LYS A 49 -4.69 -2.17 -16.17
N VAL A 50 -5.53 -1.21 -16.57
CA VAL A 50 -5.24 0.22 -16.43
C VAL A 50 -6.42 0.92 -15.74
N PRO A 51 -6.20 1.55 -14.56
CA PRO A 51 -4.94 1.64 -13.82
C PRO A 51 -4.49 0.27 -13.26
N ALA A 52 -3.18 0.12 -13.01
CA ALA A 52 -2.56 -1.15 -12.58
C ALA A 52 -2.91 -1.57 -11.13
N THR A 53 -3.84 -0.89 -10.47
CA THR A 53 -4.32 -1.20 -9.12
C THR A 53 -5.17 -2.47 -9.12
N LEU A 54 -5.01 -3.34 -8.12
CA LEU A 54 -5.86 -4.53 -7.96
C LEU A 54 -7.15 -4.25 -7.18
N THR A 55 -7.20 -3.11 -6.50
CA THR A 55 -8.37 -2.61 -5.78
C THR A 55 -9.08 -1.55 -6.62
N CYS A 56 -10.40 -1.69 -6.77
CA CYS A 56 -11.27 -0.78 -7.51
C CYS A 56 -12.42 -0.33 -6.61
N ASN A 57 -12.91 0.89 -6.81
CA ASN A 57 -14.12 1.36 -6.19
C ASN A 57 -15.36 0.67 -6.78
N GLY A 58 -16.41 0.54 -5.98
CA GLY A 58 -17.71 0.04 -6.42
C GLY A 58 -18.23 0.88 -7.59
N GLY A 59 -18.64 0.21 -8.67
CA GLY A 59 -19.09 0.86 -9.90
C GLY A 59 -17.99 1.46 -10.78
N GLU A 60 -16.70 1.32 -10.42
CA GLU A 60 -15.58 1.85 -11.20
C GLU A 60 -15.50 1.21 -12.60
N GLU A 61 -15.06 2.03 -13.56
CA GLU A 61 -14.72 1.62 -14.91
C GLU A 61 -13.20 1.63 -15.11
N PHE A 62 -12.67 0.59 -15.72
CA PHE A 62 -11.26 0.50 -16.07
C PHE A 62 -11.06 -0.36 -17.31
N THR A 63 -9.84 -0.41 -17.83
CA THR A 63 -9.56 -1.15 -19.07
C THR A 63 -8.70 -2.38 -18.83
N PHE A 64 -8.96 -3.41 -19.64
CA PHE A 64 -8.01 -4.49 -19.90
C PHE A 64 -7.47 -4.38 -21.31
N SER A 65 -6.19 -4.68 -21.49
CA SER A 65 -5.58 -4.68 -22.81
C SER A 65 -4.59 -5.82 -23.01
N VAL A 66 -4.40 -6.20 -24.27
CA VAL A 66 -3.30 -7.04 -24.74
C VAL A 66 -2.61 -6.34 -25.91
N SER A 67 -1.31 -6.64 -26.12
CA SER A 67 -0.62 -6.22 -27.35
C SER A 67 -1.32 -6.79 -28.58
N LYS A 68 -1.37 -6.03 -29.67
CA LYS A 68 -1.91 -6.50 -30.94
C LYS A 68 -1.16 -7.75 -31.40
N VAL A 69 -1.91 -8.81 -31.70
CA VAL A 69 -1.41 -10.08 -32.20
C VAL A 69 -1.38 -10.02 -33.74
N GLN A 70 -0.28 -10.49 -34.32
CA GLN A 70 -0.14 -10.61 -35.76
C GLN A 70 -1.27 -11.48 -36.37
N TRP A 71 -1.80 -11.05 -37.51
CA TRP A 71 -2.93 -11.67 -38.23
C TRP A 71 -4.26 -11.70 -37.47
N ALA A 72 -4.37 -11.09 -36.29
CA ALA A 72 -5.64 -10.97 -35.59
C ALA A 72 -6.49 -9.86 -36.21
N GLU A 73 -7.70 -10.21 -36.65
CA GLU A 73 -8.69 -9.28 -37.17
C GLU A 73 -9.64 -8.81 -36.06
N THR A 74 -9.93 -9.70 -35.10
CA THR A 74 -10.80 -9.41 -33.97
C THR A 74 -10.34 -10.13 -32.71
N TYR A 75 -10.86 -9.69 -31.57
CA TYR A 75 -10.60 -10.26 -30.26
C TYR A 75 -11.92 -10.57 -29.58
N GLU A 76 -12.03 -11.76 -28.99
CA GLU A 76 -13.18 -12.12 -28.17
C GLU A 76 -12.73 -12.17 -26.73
N TRP A 77 -13.27 -11.24 -25.94
CA TRP A 77 -13.11 -11.18 -24.50
C TRP A 77 -14.26 -11.88 -23.79
N THR A 78 -13.92 -12.63 -22.74
CA THR A 78 -14.89 -13.41 -21.98
C THR A 78 -14.72 -13.18 -20.49
N ILE A 79 -15.83 -12.91 -19.81
CA ILE A 79 -15.96 -12.96 -18.35
C ILE A 79 -16.50 -14.32 -17.96
N ALA A 80 -15.88 -14.98 -16.97
CA ALA A 80 -16.34 -16.26 -16.44
C ALA A 80 -17.78 -16.17 -15.95
N GLU A 81 -18.60 -17.19 -16.24
CA GLU A 81 -20.06 -17.15 -16.04
C GLU A 81 -20.44 -16.80 -14.60
N GLN A 82 -19.77 -17.41 -13.63
CA GLN A 82 -20.00 -17.19 -12.21
C GLN A 82 -19.65 -15.77 -11.72
N GLU A 83 -18.91 -14.99 -12.51
CA GLU A 83 -18.46 -13.63 -12.16
C GLU A 83 -19.19 -12.54 -12.95
N LYS A 84 -20.08 -12.91 -13.88
CA LYS A 84 -20.87 -11.93 -14.67
C LYS A 84 -21.79 -11.05 -13.81
N SER A 85 -22.14 -11.51 -12.61
CA SER A 85 -22.86 -10.70 -11.63
C SER A 85 -21.98 -9.65 -10.95
N LYS A 86 -20.65 -9.71 -11.10
CA LYS A 86 -19.67 -8.84 -10.41
C LYS A 86 -18.91 -7.90 -11.34
N ILE A 87 -18.70 -8.31 -12.60
CA ILE A 87 -17.98 -7.52 -13.61
C ILE A 87 -18.60 -7.74 -14.98
N SER A 88 -18.67 -6.67 -15.75
CA SER A 88 -19.27 -6.66 -17.09
C SER A 88 -18.39 -5.90 -18.09
N ILE A 89 -18.34 -6.38 -19.34
CA ILE A 89 -17.74 -5.65 -20.45
C ILE A 89 -18.76 -4.62 -20.91
N ILE A 90 -18.37 -3.34 -20.88
CA ILE A 90 -19.25 -2.24 -21.28
C ILE A 90 -18.87 -1.65 -22.65
N ASP A 91 -17.64 -1.85 -23.10
CA ASP A 91 -17.18 -1.41 -24.43
C ASP A 91 -15.92 -2.17 -24.88
N GLY A 92 -15.58 -2.06 -26.18
CA GLY A 92 -14.32 -2.53 -26.76
C GLY A 92 -14.29 -4.00 -27.19
N GLN A 93 -15.41 -4.73 -27.07
CA GLN A 93 -15.50 -6.09 -27.58
C GLN A 93 -15.17 -6.14 -29.08
N GLY A 94 -14.42 -7.15 -29.51
CA GLY A 94 -13.90 -7.22 -30.87
C GLY A 94 -12.52 -6.59 -31.04
N THR A 95 -12.01 -5.85 -30.05
CA THR A 95 -10.71 -5.14 -30.11
C THR A 95 -9.71 -5.66 -29.07
N ASN A 96 -8.42 -5.29 -29.19
CA ASN A 96 -7.39 -5.71 -28.25
C ASN A 96 -7.45 -4.97 -26.88
N VAL A 97 -8.48 -4.15 -26.66
CA VAL A 97 -8.75 -3.40 -25.43
C VAL A 97 -10.24 -3.48 -25.10
N ILE A 98 -10.60 -3.76 -23.86
CA ILE A 98 -11.99 -3.65 -23.38
C ILE A 98 -12.08 -2.68 -22.21
N THR A 99 -13.22 -2.01 -22.11
CA THR A 99 -13.61 -1.30 -20.90
C THR A 99 -14.59 -2.17 -20.14
N VAL A 100 -14.35 -2.34 -18.84
CA VAL A 100 -15.20 -3.11 -17.94
C VAL A 100 -15.74 -2.21 -16.84
N ARG A 101 -16.91 -2.58 -16.32
CA ARG A 101 -17.50 -1.98 -15.12
C ARG A 101 -17.71 -3.07 -14.07
N VAL A 102 -17.26 -2.80 -12.85
CA VAL A 102 -17.51 -3.67 -11.70
C VAL A 102 -18.80 -3.29 -10.98
N VAL A 103 -19.37 -4.21 -10.21
CA VAL A 103 -20.53 -3.92 -9.37
C VAL A 103 -20.25 -2.86 -8.32
N ASN A 104 -21.31 -2.23 -7.83
CA ASN A 104 -21.25 -1.40 -6.65
C ASN A 104 -21.47 -2.23 -5.38
N ASP A 105 -20.59 -3.22 -5.15
CA ASP A 105 -20.63 -4.09 -3.96
C ASP A 105 -19.21 -4.55 -3.56
N ASP A 106 -19.02 -4.90 -2.29
CA ASP A 106 -17.77 -5.42 -1.73
C ASP A 106 -17.57 -6.87 -2.19
N VAL A 107 -16.84 -7.08 -3.29
CA VAL A 107 -16.63 -8.42 -3.86
C VAL A 107 -15.19 -8.66 -4.28
N VAL A 108 -14.81 -9.94 -4.30
CA VAL A 108 -13.56 -10.39 -4.95
C VAL A 108 -13.93 -11.13 -6.24
N ILE A 109 -13.30 -10.70 -7.33
CA ILE A 109 -13.32 -11.37 -8.63
C ILE A 109 -12.02 -12.20 -8.69
N PRO A 110 -12.10 -13.54 -8.68
CA PRO A 110 -10.92 -14.40 -8.64
C PRO A 110 -9.99 -14.21 -9.85
N ALA A 111 -8.74 -14.65 -9.72
CA ALA A 111 -7.86 -14.80 -10.89
C ALA A 111 -8.51 -15.71 -11.96
N GLN A 112 -8.12 -15.50 -13.21
CA GLN A 112 -8.62 -16.21 -14.40
C GLN A 112 -10.10 -15.94 -14.75
N SER A 113 -10.74 -14.97 -14.10
CA SER A 113 -12.13 -14.59 -14.39
C SER A 113 -12.30 -13.81 -15.69
N VAL A 114 -11.22 -13.22 -16.22
CA VAL A 114 -11.21 -12.48 -17.49
C VAL A 114 -10.24 -13.15 -18.45
N SER A 115 -10.69 -13.37 -19.68
CA SER A 115 -9.88 -14.02 -20.72
C SER A 115 -10.09 -13.41 -22.09
N VAL A 116 -9.14 -13.67 -23.00
CA VAL A 116 -9.19 -13.20 -24.38
C VAL A 116 -8.62 -14.22 -25.35
N VAL A 117 -9.24 -14.32 -26.53
CA VAL A 117 -8.70 -14.99 -27.73
C VAL A 117 -8.61 -13.99 -28.88
N ALA A 118 -7.60 -14.16 -29.74
CA ALA A 118 -7.47 -13.45 -31.00
C ALA A 118 -8.02 -14.33 -32.13
N LYS A 119 -8.73 -13.74 -33.10
CA LYS A 119 -9.39 -14.46 -34.20
C LYS A 119 -9.12 -13.83 -35.56
N ASN A 120 -9.15 -14.65 -36.58
CA ASN A 120 -9.26 -14.29 -37.99
C ASN A 120 -10.08 -15.37 -38.72
N GLU A 121 -10.18 -15.28 -40.05
CA GLU A 121 -10.89 -16.25 -40.88
C GLU A 121 -10.39 -17.70 -40.75
N LEU A 122 -9.12 -17.93 -40.37
CA LEU A 122 -8.53 -19.26 -40.24
C LEU A 122 -8.82 -19.92 -38.89
N GLY A 123 -9.23 -19.15 -37.88
CA GLY A 123 -9.62 -19.68 -36.57
C GLY A 123 -9.28 -18.78 -35.39
N ALA A 124 -9.33 -19.36 -34.20
CA ALA A 124 -9.06 -18.69 -32.93
C ALA A 124 -7.74 -19.16 -32.29
N SER A 125 -7.04 -18.23 -31.64
CA SER A 125 -5.86 -18.52 -30.84
C SER A 125 -6.21 -19.38 -29.61
N LYS A 126 -5.18 -19.87 -28.90
CA LYS A 126 -5.36 -20.36 -27.51
C LYS A 126 -5.81 -19.22 -26.60
N VAL A 127 -6.56 -19.57 -25.55
CA VAL A 127 -7.05 -18.64 -24.52
C VAL A 127 -5.90 -18.07 -23.70
N ARG A 128 -5.94 -16.76 -23.45
CA ARG A 128 -5.14 -16.05 -22.44
C ARG A 128 -6.06 -15.64 -21.27
N GLU A 129 -5.61 -15.90 -20.06
CA GLU A 129 -6.31 -15.51 -18.82
C GLU A 129 -5.58 -14.37 -18.11
N TYR A 130 -6.33 -13.57 -17.36
CA TYR A 130 -5.80 -12.57 -16.44
C TYR A 130 -5.49 -13.24 -15.09
N PHE A 131 -4.24 -13.19 -14.63
CA PHE A 131 -3.77 -14.02 -13.52
C PHE A 131 -3.85 -13.38 -12.13
N ALA A 132 -4.46 -12.19 -12.00
CA ALA A 132 -4.65 -11.53 -10.71
C ALA A 132 -6.13 -11.49 -10.31
N ALA A 133 -6.40 -11.54 -9.01
CA ALA A 133 -7.71 -11.25 -8.47
C ALA A 133 -7.94 -9.73 -8.43
N ILE A 134 -9.20 -9.31 -8.58
CA ILE A 134 -9.62 -7.91 -8.44
C ILE A 134 -10.50 -7.80 -7.20
N THR A 135 -10.17 -6.86 -6.33
CA THR A 135 -10.99 -6.51 -5.17
C THR A 135 -11.81 -5.28 -5.51
N VAL A 136 -13.13 -5.41 -5.43
CA VAL A 136 -14.07 -4.30 -5.60
C VAL A 136 -14.53 -3.86 -4.22
N SER A 137 -14.59 -2.56 -4.00
CA SER A 137 -14.93 -2.02 -2.69
C SER A 137 -15.78 -0.78 -2.77
N VAL A 138 -16.93 -0.77 -2.10
CA VAL A 138 -17.82 0.40 -2.07
C VAL A 138 -17.32 1.37 -1.01
N PRO A 139 -16.89 2.60 -1.39
CA PRO A 139 -16.55 3.62 -0.42
C PRO A 139 -17.68 3.83 0.56
N ILE A 140 -17.34 3.76 1.84
CA ILE A 140 -18.25 4.20 2.90
C ILE A 140 -17.93 5.66 3.21
N GLU A 141 -18.87 6.35 3.84
CA GLU A 141 -18.61 7.68 4.37
C GLU A 141 -18.60 7.61 5.89
N LEU A 142 -17.72 8.40 6.47
CA LEU A 142 -17.74 8.71 7.89
C LEU A 142 -17.56 10.23 8.02
N PRO A 143 -18.62 10.98 8.38
CA PRO A 143 -18.53 12.43 8.50
C PRO A 143 -17.37 12.86 9.40
N GLY A 144 -16.59 13.84 8.94
CA GLY A 144 -15.43 14.36 9.67
C GLY A 144 -14.14 13.58 9.48
N TYR A 145 -14.18 12.39 8.87
CA TYR A 145 -12.99 11.56 8.69
C TYR A 145 -12.68 11.26 7.22
N THR A 146 -11.41 11.32 6.89
CA THR A 146 -10.83 10.68 5.72
C THR A 146 -10.65 9.19 5.99
N ILE A 147 -11.13 8.37 5.05
CA ILE A 147 -11.05 6.92 5.15
C ILE A 147 -10.56 6.31 3.85
N LYS A 148 -9.91 5.16 3.96
CA LYS A 148 -9.46 4.37 2.82
C LYS A 148 -9.50 2.89 3.14
N LYS A 149 -9.76 2.07 2.13
CA LYS A 149 -9.70 0.62 2.28
C LYS A 149 -8.29 0.12 2.00
N TYR A 150 -7.79 -0.75 2.88
CA TYR A 150 -6.57 -1.52 2.69
C TYR A 150 -6.93 -3.00 2.81
N GLY A 151 -6.75 -3.75 1.72
CA GLY A 151 -7.26 -5.11 1.62
C GLY A 151 -8.76 -5.16 1.88
N LYS A 152 -9.17 -5.83 2.96
CA LYS A 152 -10.59 -6.01 3.32
C LYS A 152 -11.11 -4.98 4.33
N ARG A 153 -10.28 -4.06 4.82
CA ARG A 153 -10.62 -3.21 5.96
C ARG A 153 -10.64 -1.73 5.60
N TRP A 154 -11.67 -1.04 6.05
CA TRP A 154 -11.72 0.42 6.03
C TRP A 154 -10.96 0.96 7.23
N TRP A 155 -10.07 1.90 6.96
CA TRP A 155 -9.24 2.58 7.94
C TRP A 155 -9.49 4.07 7.89
N MET A 156 -9.43 4.71 9.05
CA MET A 156 -9.26 6.16 9.11
C MET A 156 -7.81 6.51 8.73
N THR A 157 -7.66 7.32 7.69
CA THR A 157 -6.35 7.80 7.21
C THR A 157 -5.85 9.03 7.96
N GLU A 158 -6.62 9.51 8.92
CA GLU A 158 -6.21 10.46 9.96
C GLU A 158 -6.33 9.88 11.38
N ASN A 159 -5.75 10.58 12.37
CA ASN A 159 -5.85 10.18 13.77
C ASN A 159 -7.24 10.46 14.31
N CYS A 160 -7.72 9.59 15.21
CA CYS A 160 -8.99 9.77 15.90
C CYS A 160 -9.06 11.15 16.59
N HIS A 161 -10.17 11.85 16.43
CA HIS A 161 -10.41 13.17 17.02
C HIS A 161 -11.73 13.26 17.79
N GLU A 162 -12.28 12.12 18.20
CA GLU A 162 -13.47 12.03 19.06
C GLU A 162 -13.26 12.72 20.42
N ALA A 163 -14.15 13.65 20.75
CA ALA A 163 -14.13 14.38 22.02
C ALA A 163 -15.09 13.79 23.07
N GLY A 164 -15.82 12.72 22.74
CA GLY A 164 -16.86 12.16 23.62
C GLY A 164 -18.05 13.10 23.79
N GLU A 165 -19.11 12.63 24.45
CA GLU A 165 -20.34 13.39 24.65
C GLU A 165 -20.14 14.63 25.53
N ASP A 166 -19.19 14.57 26.46
CA ASP A 166 -18.85 15.67 27.37
C ASP A 166 -17.80 16.64 26.79
N GLY A 167 -17.26 16.35 25.60
CA GLY A 167 -16.24 17.14 24.93
C GLY A 167 -14.82 17.00 25.50
N ASN A 168 -14.61 16.13 26.50
CA ASN A 168 -13.36 16.03 27.25
C ASN A 168 -12.58 14.72 27.01
N LEU A 169 -13.02 13.86 26.09
CA LEU A 169 -12.32 12.60 25.81
C LEU A 169 -10.96 12.89 25.18
N GLY A 170 -9.88 12.50 25.86
CA GLY A 170 -8.53 12.84 25.46
C GLY A 170 -8.29 14.35 25.35
N VAL A 171 -7.16 14.73 24.78
CA VAL A 171 -6.68 16.12 24.71
C VAL A 171 -6.30 16.50 23.28
N ALA A 172 -6.49 17.78 22.94
CA ALA A 172 -6.09 18.35 21.66
C ALA A 172 -5.01 19.43 21.90
N PRO A 173 -3.72 19.04 22.06
CA PRO A 173 -2.66 20.00 22.34
C PRO A 173 -2.43 20.94 21.17
N ASP A 174 -2.19 22.22 21.44
CA ASP A 174 -1.69 23.15 20.43
C ASP A 174 -0.20 22.88 20.19
N LEU A 175 0.12 22.22 19.07
CA LEU A 175 1.51 21.88 18.76
C LEU A 175 2.34 23.11 18.40
N THR A 176 1.72 24.23 18.03
CA THR A 176 2.40 25.47 17.65
C THR A 176 2.98 26.20 18.87
N ALA A 177 2.52 25.85 20.08
CA ALA A 177 3.04 26.37 21.33
C ALA A 177 4.39 25.75 21.74
N PHE A 178 4.85 24.69 21.07
CA PHE A 178 6.11 24.02 21.41
C PHE A 178 7.28 24.48 20.54
N SER A 179 8.47 24.53 21.14
CA SER A 179 9.72 24.76 20.42
C SER A 179 10.46 23.43 20.24
N VAL A 180 10.71 23.04 18.98
CA VAL A 180 11.44 21.81 18.65
C VAL A 180 12.60 22.12 17.71
N ALA A 181 13.79 21.67 18.08
CA ALA A 181 14.99 21.88 17.27
C ALA A 181 14.82 21.26 15.87
N GLY A 182 15.01 22.08 14.83
CA GLY A 182 14.85 21.68 13.44
C GLY A 182 13.42 21.79 12.89
N LEU A 183 12.43 22.18 13.70
CA LEU A 183 11.07 22.49 13.23
C LEU A 183 10.82 23.99 13.28
N GLU A 184 10.48 24.58 12.14
CA GLU A 184 9.96 25.95 12.07
C GLU A 184 8.46 25.98 12.40
N ALA A 185 7.91 27.18 12.67
CA ALA A 185 6.50 27.36 13.00
C ALA A 185 5.55 26.81 11.92
N SER A 186 5.91 26.93 10.64
CA SER A 186 5.15 26.36 9.53
C SER A 186 5.05 24.83 9.58
N HIS A 187 6.13 24.15 9.99
CA HIS A 187 6.15 22.71 10.16
C HIS A 187 5.28 22.29 11.36
N LEU A 188 5.38 23.03 12.47
CA LEU A 188 4.54 22.77 13.64
C LEU A 188 3.05 22.97 13.32
N GLN A 189 2.69 23.98 12.52
CA GLN A 189 1.31 24.18 12.07
C GLN A 189 0.79 22.98 11.27
N ARG A 190 1.56 22.48 10.29
CA ARG A 190 1.16 21.29 9.50
C ARG A 190 0.95 20.05 10.38
N LEU A 191 1.81 19.85 11.38
CA LEU A 191 1.63 18.77 12.36
C LEU A 191 0.40 19.03 13.23
N ASN A 192 0.20 20.27 13.67
CA ASN A 192 -0.94 20.69 14.49
C ASN A 192 -2.29 20.41 13.79
N ASP A 193 -2.34 20.61 12.47
CA ASP A 193 -3.53 20.39 11.66
C ASP A 193 -3.82 18.90 11.45
N ALA A 194 -2.80 18.04 11.48
CA ALA A 194 -2.93 16.59 11.26
C ALA A 194 -3.05 15.76 12.56
N LYS A 195 -2.96 16.40 13.73
CA LYS A 195 -2.68 15.69 14.99
C LYS A 195 -3.83 14.81 15.50
N GLY A 196 -5.08 15.14 15.19
CA GLY A 196 -6.25 14.55 15.85
C GLY A 196 -6.31 14.87 17.34
N ARG A 197 -6.66 13.89 18.19
CA ARG A 197 -6.57 13.98 19.65
C ARG A 197 -5.63 12.92 20.21
N TYR A 198 -5.14 13.18 21.42
CA TYR A 198 -4.27 12.30 22.18
C TYR A 198 -5.01 11.79 23.39
N TYR A 199 -4.97 10.49 23.63
CA TYR A 199 -5.73 9.81 24.68
C TYR A 199 -4.75 9.11 25.60
N THR A 200 -5.09 8.96 26.88
CA THR A 200 -4.52 7.89 27.69
C THR A 200 -4.93 6.53 27.11
N TRP A 201 -4.23 5.44 27.46
CA TRP A 201 -4.66 4.10 27.02
C TRP A 201 -6.06 3.77 27.57
N TYR A 202 -6.40 4.29 28.74
CA TYR A 202 -7.65 4.00 29.42
C TYR A 202 -8.81 4.66 28.67
N GLU A 203 -8.67 5.94 28.34
CA GLU A 203 -9.60 6.65 27.46
C GLU A 203 -9.68 5.99 26.09
N ALA A 204 -8.55 5.60 25.50
CA ALA A 204 -8.52 4.95 24.19
C ALA A 204 -9.30 3.64 24.16
N MET A 205 -9.20 2.81 25.21
CA MET A 205 -9.88 1.51 25.26
C MET A 205 -11.33 1.61 25.75
N THR A 206 -11.67 2.58 26.60
CA THR A 206 -13.01 2.67 27.22
C THR A 206 -13.92 3.71 26.59
N GLY A 207 -13.37 4.73 25.94
CA GLY A 207 -14.13 5.90 25.49
C GLY A 207 -14.61 6.81 26.61
N ILE A 208 -14.17 6.59 27.86
CA ILE A 208 -14.56 7.38 29.04
C ILE A 208 -13.54 8.50 29.26
N SER A 209 -13.99 9.75 29.24
CA SER A 209 -13.14 10.93 29.52
C SER A 209 -12.50 10.85 30.90
N GLY A 210 -11.17 11.02 31.00
CA GLY A 210 -10.45 10.97 32.27
C GLY A 210 -10.52 9.61 32.99
N CYS A 211 -10.68 8.52 32.25
CA CYS A 211 -10.86 7.17 32.79
C CYS A 211 -9.77 6.77 33.79
N THR A 212 -10.20 6.29 34.97
CA THR A 212 -9.34 5.82 36.06
C THR A 212 -9.07 4.30 35.98
N ALA A 213 -8.15 3.80 36.79
CA ALA A 213 -7.84 2.36 36.85
C ALA A 213 -9.00 1.52 37.35
N GLU A 214 -9.82 2.09 38.22
CA GLU A 214 -11.02 1.45 38.74
C GLU A 214 -12.14 1.38 37.69
N GLN A 215 -12.13 2.28 36.70
CA GLN A 215 -13.10 2.30 35.60
C GLN A 215 -12.66 1.50 34.39
N CYS A 216 -11.36 1.29 34.19
CA CYS A 216 -10.81 0.55 33.06
C CYS A 216 -10.71 -0.95 33.39
N PRO A 217 -11.57 -1.82 32.83
CA PRO A 217 -11.53 -3.25 33.14
C PRO A 217 -10.40 -3.99 32.41
N TYR A 218 -9.82 -3.35 31.39
CA TYR A 218 -8.89 -3.99 30.46
C TYR A 218 -7.49 -4.13 31.08
N VAL A 219 -7.27 -5.26 31.73
CA VAL A 219 -5.97 -5.68 32.28
C VAL A 219 -5.56 -7.02 31.65
N GLN A 220 -4.32 -7.46 31.90
CA GLN A 220 -3.88 -8.77 31.43
C GLN A 220 -4.83 -9.87 31.92
N ASN A 221 -5.18 -10.78 31.02
CA ASN A 221 -6.13 -11.89 31.21
C ASN A 221 -7.58 -11.45 31.45
N TYR A 222 -7.93 -10.18 31.21
CA TYR A 222 -9.34 -9.79 31.16
C TYR A 222 -10.08 -10.65 30.12
N GLU A 223 -11.25 -11.17 30.51
CA GLU A 223 -12.14 -11.95 29.66
C GLU A 223 -13.45 -11.18 29.49
N GLY A 224 -13.95 -11.11 28.26
CA GLY A 224 -15.14 -10.34 27.96
C GLY A 224 -15.74 -10.68 26.60
N VAL A 225 -16.69 -9.86 26.20
CA VAL A 225 -17.31 -9.89 24.87
C VAL A 225 -17.00 -8.57 24.19
N ASP A 226 -16.46 -8.64 22.98
CA ASP A 226 -16.08 -7.48 22.19
C ASP A 226 -17.32 -6.79 21.58
N ASP A 227 -17.14 -5.62 20.95
CA ASP A 227 -18.26 -4.80 20.45
C ASP A 227 -19.02 -5.41 19.26
N VAL A 228 -18.56 -6.55 18.72
CA VAL A 228 -19.27 -7.32 17.68
C VAL A 228 -19.81 -8.66 18.20
N GLY A 229 -19.69 -8.91 19.51
CA GLY A 229 -20.29 -10.05 20.18
C GLY A 229 -19.45 -11.33 20.11
N ASN A 230 -18.13 -11.23 20.02
CA ASN A 230 -17.21 -12.36 20.15
C ASN A 230 -16.60 -12.40 21.55
N ALA A 231 -16.45 -13.59 22.12
CA ALA A 231 -15.69 -13.75 23.36
C ALA A 231 -14.19 -13.52 23.08
N PHE A 232 -13.50 -12.86 24.00
CA PHE A 232 -12.07 -12.59 23.87
C PHE A 232 -11.36 -12.67 25.23
N LYS A 233 -10.03 -12.75 25.17
CA LYS A 233 -9.16 -12.70 26.34
C LYS A 233 -7.88 -11.91 26.07
N LEU A 234 -7.54 -10.95 26.92
CA LEU A 234 -6.30 -10.17 26.81
C LEU A 234 -5.08 -10.95 27.33
N ASP A 235 -4.77 -12.09 26.73
CA ASP A 235 -3.67 -12.99 27.11
C ASP A 235 -2.45 -12.92 26.16
N GLY A 236 -2.49 -12.03 25.16
CA GLY A 236 -1.45 -11.91 24.15
C GLY A 236 -1.32 -13.09 23.19
N THR A 237 -2.36 -13.94 23.08
CA THR A 237 -2.44 -15.01 22.08
C THR A 237 -3.25 -14.59 20.86
N GLU A 238 -3.08 -15.31 19.75
CA GLU A 238 -3.82 -15.04 18.52
C GLU A 238 -5.32 -15.34 18.65
N GLU A 239 -5.66 -16.40 19.38
CA GLU A 239 -7.04 -16.82 19.63
C GLU A 239 -7.76 -15.88 20.60
N GLY A 240 -7.05 -15.36 21.60
CA GLY A 240 -7.63 -14.51 22.64
C GLY A 240 -7.67 -13.02 22.29
N GLU A 241 -6.59 -12.46 21.75
CA GLU A 241 -6.38 -11.01 21.76
C GLU A 241 -6.23 -10.39 20.36
N PHE A 242 -5.65 -11.09 19.38
CA PHE A 242 -5.20 -10.44 18.14
C PHE A 242 -6.33 -9.86 17.29
N GLY A 243 -7.53 -10.43 17.39
CA GLY A 243 -8.71 -10.03 16.62
C GLY A 243 -9.78 -9.33 17.45
N VAL A 244 -9.49 -8.93 18.69
CA VAL A 244 -10.46 -8.26 19.55
C VAL A 244 -10.90 -6.93 18.95
N GLN A 245 -12.20 -6.63 19.02
CA GLN A 245 -12.76 -5.38 18.54
C GLN A 245 -13.34 -4.56 19.68
N ILE A 246 -12.53 -3.63 20.19
CA ILE A 246 -12.93 -2.68 21.22
C ILE A 246 -13.07 -1.30 20.56
N ARG A 247 -14.30 -0.78 20.53
CA ARG A 247 -14.64 0.56 20.05
C ARG A 247 -13.77 1.60 20.73
N GLY A 248 -13.80 1.60 22.07
CA GLY A 248 -13.10 2.57 22.89
C GLY A 248 -13.42 4.00 22.48
N CYS A 249 -12.39 4.80 22.19
CA CYS A 249 -12.57 6.19 21.75
C CYS A 249 -13.03 6.35 20.29
N CYS A 250 -13.12 5.28 19.50
CA CYS A 250 -13.48 5.39 18.09
C CYS A 250 -14.99 5.66 17.87
N PRO A 251 -15.38 6.20 16.71
CA PRO A 251 -16.78 6.34 16.31
C PRO A 251 -17.56 5.02 16.32
N GLU A 252 -18.89 5.12 16.40
CA GLU A 252 -19.76 3.94 16.37
C GLU A 252 -19.55 3.12 15.07
N GLY A 253 -19.43 1.80 15.21
CA GLY A 253 -19.13 0.89 14.11
C GLY A 253 -17.63 0.81 13.74
N TRP A 254 -16.76 1.46 14.52
CA TRP A 254 -15.31 1.41 14.40
C TRP A 254 -14.66 1.01 15.72
N HIS A 255 -13.45 0.47 15.66
CA HIS A 255 -12.67 0.04 16.82
C HIS A 255 -11.22 0.48 16.74
N VAL A 256 -10.56 0.50 17.90
CA VAL A 256 -9.11 0.76 17.96
C VAL A 256 -8.37 -0.36 17.25
N ALA A 257 -7.45 -0.04 16.36
CA ALA A 257 -6.76 -1.05 15.56
C ALA A 257 -6.08 -2.15 16.42
N ASN A 258 -6.42 -3.41 16.14
CA ASN A 258 -5.83 -4.58 16.80
C ASN A 258 -4.65 -5.17 15.97
N ALA A 259 -4.09 -6.28 16.45
CA ALA A 259 -2.93 -6.92 15.82
C ALA A 259 -3.23 -7.45 14.42
N ASN A 260 -4.40 -8.08 14.24
CA ASN A 260 -4.82 -8.60 12.94
C ASN A 260 -5.03 -7.47 11.94
N ASP A 261 -5.63 -6.35 12.35
CA ASP A 261 -5.88 -5.24 11.44
C ASP A 261 -4.57 -4.70 10.87
N TRP A 262 -3.60 -4.37 11.74
CA TRP A 262 -2.29 -3.87 11.30
C TRP A 262 -1.58 -4.89 10.40
N TRP A 263 -1.58 -6.16 10.79
CA TRP A 263 -0.93 -7.22 10.00
C TRP A 263 -1.53 -7.35 8.60
N ASP A 264 -2.87 -7.43 8.51
CA ASP A 264 -3.60 -7.58 7.27
C ASP A 264 -3.44 -6.35 6.36
N MET A 265 -3.44 -5.15 6.94
CA MET A 265 -3.19 -3.90 6.21
C MET A 265 -1.80 -3.90 5.57
N LEU A 266 -0.76 -4.28 6.30
CA LEU A 266 0.61 -4.29 5.79
C LEU A 266 0.82 -5.30 4.65
N MET A 267 0.19 -6.49 4.78
CA MET A 267 0.17 -7.52 3.75
C MET A 267 -0.55 -7.04 2.48
N ALA A 268 -1.71 -6.41 2.65
CA ALA A 268 -2.49 -5.87 1.55
C ALA A 268 -1.73 -4.77 0.81
N ILE A 269 -1.17 -3.80 1.53
CA ILE A 269 -0.37 -2.71 0.93
C ILE A 269 0.80 -3.28 0.12
N LYS A 270 1.55 -4.25 0.67
CA LYS A 270 2.67 -4.86 -0.04
C LYS A 270 2.23 -5.46 -1.37
N SER A 271 1.14 -6.21 -1.35
CA SER A 271 0.61 -6.89 -2.54
C SER A 271 0.02 -5.91 -3.55
N GLU A 272 -0.78 -4.95 -3.09
CA GLU A 272 -1.52 -4.02 -3.97
C GLU A 272 -0.61 -3.01 -4.66
N TYR A 273 0.45 -2.57 -3.98
CA TYR A 273 1.39 -1.57 -4.48
C TYR A 273 2.68 -2.18 -5.04
N ALA A 274 2.74 -3.52 -5.12
CA ALA A 274 3.91 -4.27 -5.62
C ALA A 274 5.24 -3.81 -4.98
N ILE A 275 5.21 -3.58 -3.67
CA ILE A 275 6.38 -3.07 -2.94
C ILE A 275 7.50 -4.12 -3.01
N PRO A 276 8.70 -3.74 -3.49
CA PRO A 276 9.77 -4.69 -3.73
C PRO A 276 10.33 -5.25 -2.43
N ASP A 277 11.04 -6.37 -2.54
CA ASP A 277 11.85 -6.93 -1.45
C ASP A 277 13.25 -6.29 -1.40
N ASP A 278 13.52 -5.25 -2.20
CA ASP A 278 14.81 -4.54 -2.22
C ASP A 278 14.86 -3.46 -1.14
N PHE A 279 15.56 -3.75 -0.06
CA PHE A 279 15.73 -2.87 1.10
C PHE A 279 16.55 -1.62 0.79
N ALA A 280 17.56 -1.74 -0.09
CA ALA A 280 18.35 -0.58 -0.49
C ALA A 280 17.47 0.45 -1.21
N GLN A 281 16.48 -0.04 -1.98
CA GLN A 281 15.45 0.78 -2.63
C GLN A 281 14.23 1.09 -1.72
N GLY A 282 14.33 0.79 -0.42
CA GLY A 282 13.30 1.09 0.56
C GLY A 282 12.09 0.15 0.52
N GLY A 283 12.24 -1.04 -0.05
CA GLY A 283 11.29 -2.14 0.03
C GLY A 283 11.14 -2.75 1.43
N TYR A 284 10.18 -3.66 1.58
CA TYR A 284 9.95 -4.42 2.81
C TYR A 284 9.34 -5.79 2.47
N THR A 285 9.64 -6.83 3.25
CA THR A 285 9.21 -8.21 3.00
C THR A 285 8.75 -8.93 4.28
N PHE A 286 7.96 -9.99 4.11
CA PHE A 286 7.59 -10.91 5.19
C PHE A 286 8.35 -12.23 5.15
N SER A 287 9.41 -12.32 4.32
CA SER A 287 10.24 -13.51 4.17
C SER A 287 11.64 -13.39 4.79
N GLY A 288 11.94 -12.33 5.55
CA GLY A 288 13.22 -12.24 6.26
C GLY A 288 13.92 -10.88 6.31
N GLY A 289 13.20 -9.76 6.37
CA GLY A 289 13.78 -8.42 6.52
C GLY A 289 15.05 -8.14 5.70
N HIS A 290 15.92 -7.25 6.17
CA HIS A 290 17.10 -6.80 5.41
C HIS A 290 18.14 -7.91 5.13
N ASP A 291 18.13 -9.00 5.91
CA ASP A 291 19.12 -10.07 5.80
C ASP A 291 18.64 -11.20 4.87
N GLY A 292 17.40 -11.12 4.38
CA GLY A 292 16.80 -12.09 3.45
C GLY A 292 16.66 -13.48 4.04
N LYS A 293 16.82 -13.64 5.36
CA LYS A 293 16.86 -14.94 6.02
C LYS A 293 15.44 -15.37 6.41
N PRO A 294 14.92 -16.48 5.85
CA PRO A 294 13.59 -16.98 6.21
C PRO A 294 13.41 -17.24 7.71
N GLU A 295 14.47 -17.58 8.43
CA GLU A 295 14.44 -17.75 9.89
C GLU A 295 14.18 -16.44 10.67
N ASN A 296 14.43 -15.29 10.06
CA ASN A 296 14.20 -13.96 10.63
C ASN A 296 12.89 -13.33 10.12
N ALA A 297 12.17 -14.03 9.26
CA ALA A 297 10.85 -13.63 8.79
C ALA A 297 9.92 -13.45 9.99
N ILE A 298 9.30 -12.27 10.06
CA ILE A 298 8.36 -12.01 11.13
C ILE A 298 7.09 -12.85 10.92
N THR A 299 6.59 -13.48 11.98
CA THR A 299 5.25 -14.06 12.00
C THR A 299 4.26 -13.04 12.56
N LYS A 300 2.96 -13.26 12.40
CA LYS A 300 1.94 -12.41 13.04
C LYS A 300 2.16 -12.30 14.56
N ALA A 301 2.47 -13.41 15.23
CA ALA A 301 2.82 -13.41 16.64
C ALA A 301 4.12 -12.63 16.94
N GLY A 302 5.11 -12.70 16.03
CA GLY A 302 6.32 -11.89 16.09
C GLY A 302 6.03 -10.38 15.95
N PHE A 303 5.12 -10.01 15.04
CA PHE A 303 4.65 -8.64 14.87
C PHE A 303 3.98 -8.13 16.13
N TYR A 304 3.04 -8.89 16.69
CA TYR A 304 2.40 -8.54 17.94
C TYR A 304 3.43 -8.33 19.08
N LYS A 305 4.55 -9.08 19.10
CA LYS A 305 5.58 -8.98 20.15
C LYS A 305 6.63 -7.90 19.92
N SER A 306 6.90 -7.48 18.68
CA SER A 306 8.05 -6.62 18.37
C SER A 306 7.80 -5.53 17.33
N GLY A 307 6.68 -5.57 16.62
CA GLY A 307 6.40 -4.75 15.45
C GLY A 307 7.29 -5.09 14.25
N CYS A 308 7.23 -4.25 13.24
CA CYS A 308 8.03 -4.29 12.02
C CYS A 308 9.29 -3.44 12.16
N THR A 309 10.40 -4.10 12.49
CA THR A 309 11.74 -3.49 12.45
C THR A 309 12.32 -3.59 11.04
N VAL A 310 13.33 -2.78 10.76
CA VAL A 310 14.12 -2.90 9.51
C VAL A 310 14.69 -4.31 9.35
N LYS A 311 15.06 -4.96 10.47
CA LYS A 311 15.70 -6.28 10.46
C LYS A 311 14.77 -7.43 10.12
N ASN A 312 13.50 -7.36 10.53
CA ASN A 312 12.56 -8.48 10.40
C ASN A 312 11.56 -8.31 9.24
N THR A 313 11.18 -7.06 8.92
CA THR A 313 10.18 -6.76 7.90
C THR A 313 10.68 -5.74 6.89
N GLY A 314 11.57 -4.83 7.30
CA GLY A 314 12.12 -3.80 6.41
C GLY A 314 11.53 -2.44 6.61
N ASN A 315 11.52 -1.67 5.52
CA ASN A 315 11.25 -0.24 5.55
C ASN A 315 9.76 0.12 5.61
N VAL A 316 8.99 -0.63 6.42
CA VAL A 316 7.53 -0.51 6.53
C VAL A 316 7.10 0.91 6.88
N GLY A 317 7.82 1.56 7.80
CA GLY A 317 7.50 2.91 8.24
C GLY A 317 7.48 3.89 7.06
N ALA A 318 8.39 3.76 6.10
CA ALA A 318 8.53 4.70 4.99
C ALA A 318 7.29 4.81 4.11
N TRP A 319 6.56 3.70 3.96
CA TRP A 319 5.38 3.56 3.11
C TRP A 319 4.09 4.06 3.77
N LEU A 320 4.03 4.17 5.10
CA LEU A 320 2.82 4.58 5.81
C LEU A 320 2.73 6.10 6.07
N ARG A 321 3.80 6.86 5.77
CA ARG A 321 3.93 8.25 6.19
C ARG A 321 3.00 9.21 5.45
N GLY A 322 2.60 10.24 6.19
CA GLY A 322 2.04 11.49 5.70
C GLY A 322 3.09 12.61 5.72
N GLY A 323 2.81 13.68 5.00
CA GLY A 323 3.71 14.85 4.90
C GLY A 323 5.11 14.50 4.37
N ASN A 324 5.18 13.56 3.42
CA ASN A 324 6.41 12.94 2.93
C ASN A 324 7.57 13.90 2.65
N GLY A 325 8.79 13.37 2.79
CA GLY A 325 10.03 14.10 2.58
C GLY A 325 10.63 14.66 3.87
N ARG A 326 11.94 14.98 3.80
CA ARG A 326 12.61 15.73 4.87
C ARG A 326 12.17 17.18 4.82
N ILE A 327 12.34 17.87 5.93
CA ILE A 327 12.11 19.31 6.02
C ILE A 327 12.89 20.10 4.97
N VAL A 328 14.16 19.74 4.76
CA VAL A 328 15.03 20.39 3.75
C VAL A 328 14.54 20.20 2.31
N ASP A 329 13.67 19.21 2.06
CA ASP A 329 13.06 18.92 0.77
C ASP A 329 11.58 19.38 0.71
N GLY A 330 11.11 20.15 1.69
CA GLY A 330 9.73 20.66 1.79
C GLY A 330 8.73 19.73 2.52
N GLY A 331 9.18 18.60 3.03
CA GLY A 331 8.38 17.66 3.81
C GLY A 331 8.20 18.06 5.28
N ILE A 332 7.84 17.08 6.12
CA ILE A 332 7.60 17.30 7.57
C ILE A 332 8.51 16.50 8.49
N TRP A 333 9.34 15.61 7.93
CA TRP A 333 10.18 14.71 8.69
C TRP A 333 11.50 15.40 9.05
N ASN A 334 11.73 15.58 10.36
CA ASN A 334 12.95 16.11 10.96
C ASN A 334 14.06 15.04 10.96
N GLN A 335 14.36 14.53 9.77
CA GLN A 335 15.43 13.57 9.48
C GLN A 335 16.49 14.26 8.63
N ALA A 336 17.76 14.11 9.01
CA ALA A 336 18.87 14.75 8.29
C ALA A 336 19.21 14.03 6.98
N ASN A 337 19.15 12.70 6.97
CA ASN A 337 19.68 11.89 5.87
C ASN A 337 18.55 11.31 5.01
N MET A 338 18.80 11.20 3.70
CA MET A 338 17.93 10.47 2.77
C MET A 338 18.01 8.95 2.97
N THR A 339 19.12 8.49 3.53
CA THR A 339 19.38 7.07 3.79
C THR A 339 19.66 6.80 5.27
N LEU A 340 19.30 5.61 5.72
CA LEU A 340 19.74 5.03 6.98
C LEU A 340 20.86 4.03 6.64
N THR A 341 21.82 3.83 7.54
CA THR A 341 22.76 2.71 7.42
C THR A 341 22.33 1.60 8.37
N ASP A 342 22.07 0.40 7.85
CA ASP A 342 21.86 -0.81 8.64
C ASP A 342 22.77 -1.91 8.12
N ALA A 343 23.49 -2.59 9.01
CA ALA A 343 24.51 -3.59 8.68
C ALA A 343 25.57 -3.15 7.65
N GLY A 344 25.79 -1.84 7.45
CA GLY A 344 26.73 -1.28 6.48
C GLY A 344 26.10 -0.91 5.12
N GLU A 345 24.84 -1.28 4.89
CA GLU A 345 24.12 -0.99 3.65
C GLU A 345 23.28 0.30 3.77
N PRO A 346 23.29 1.17 2.74
CA PRO A 346 22.42 2.34 2.69
C PRO A 346 21.00 1.93 2.32
N LEU A 347 20.04 2.32 3.15
CA LEU A 347 18.61 2.08 2.98
C LEU A 347 17.89 3.39 2.72
N LEU A 348 17.18 3.52 1.60
CA LEU A 348 16.36 4.70 1.34
C LEU A 348 15.31 4.89 2.44
N GLN A 349 15.34 6.03 3.12
CA GLN A 349 14.32 6.36 4.13
C GLN A 349 13.09 6.95 3.49
N PHE A 350 13.17 7.49 2.26
CA PHE A 350 12.07 8.11 1.52
C PHE A 350 11.93 7.38 0.20
N VAL A 351 10.72 6.85 -0.04
CA VAL A 351 10.44 5.94 -1.15
C VAL A 351 9.38 6.55 -2.06
N ASP A 352 9.62 6.45 -3.36
CA ASP A 352 8.70 6.97 -4.37
C ASP A 352 7.39 6.17 -4.35
N GLY A 353 6.27 6.87 -4.54
CA GLY A 353 4.95 6.25 -4.54
C GLY A 353 4.33 6.00 -3.16
N ALA A 354 5.04 6.23 -2.04
CA ALA A 354 4.45 6.12 -0.69
C ALA A 354 3.20 7.01 -0.51
N GLU A 355 3.16 8.16 -1.15
CA GLU A 355 2.02 9.09 -1.12
C GLU A 355 0.73 8.44 -1.64
N SER A 356 0.85 7.52 -2.62
CA SER A 356 -0.28 6.81 -3.22
C SER A 356 -0.93 5.80 -2.27
N ILE A 357 -0.21 5.35 -1.23
CA ILE A 357 -0.77 4.51 -0.16
C ILE A 357 -1.76 5.33 0.66
N GLY A 358 -1.45 6.60 0.93
CA GLY A 358 -2.39 7.53 1.57
C GLY A 358 -2.79 7.16 2.99
N PHE A 359 -2.00 6.35 3.71
CA PHE A 359 -2.28 6.04 5.13
C PHE A 359 -2.08 7.27 6.03
N GLY A 360 -1.21 8.19 5.60
CA GLY A 360 -1.18 9.54 6.15
C GLY A 360 -0.69 9.60 7.59
N TRP A 361 0.32 8.82 7.95
CA TRP A 361 0.88 8.89 9.30
C TRP A 361 1.90 10.02 9.50
N TYR A 362 1.61 10.94 10.42
CA TYR A 362 2.47 12.08 10.72
C TYR A 362 3.38 11.82 11.95
N PRO A 363 4.59 12.41 12.00
CA PRO A 363 5.52 12.24 13.10
C PRO A 363 5.16 13.09 14.32
N LEU A 364 4.06 12.72 14.97
CA LEU A 364 3.34 13.55 15.93
C LEU A 364 3.82 13.42 17.38
N GLY A 365 4.82 12.61 17.69
CA GLY A 365 5.33 12.39 19.05
C GLY A 365 4.23 11.98 20.06
N TYR A 366 4.42 12.36 21.33
CA TYR A 366 3.44 12.14 22.39
C TYR A 366 3.46 13.26 23.43
N GLN A 367 2.34 13.44 24.12
CA GLN A 367 2.18 14.41 25.20
C GLN A 367 2.30 13.74 26.57
N LYS A 368 2.85 14.46 27.54
CA LYS A 368 2.90 14.06 28.95
C LYS A 368 1.78 14.72 29.76
N ALA A 369 1.48 14.18 30.94
CA ALA A 369 0.47 14.73 31.85
C ALA A 369 0.67 16.20 32.25
N ASP A 370 1.92 16.66 32.34
CA ASP A 370 2.24 18.05 32.66
C ASP A 370 1.99 19.03 31.49
N GLY A 371 1.39 18.53 30.40
CA GLY A 371 1.12 19.28 29.17
C GLY A 371 2.34 19.40 28.26
N SER A 372 3.54 19.04 28.72
CA SER A 372 4.76 19.10 27.92
C SER A 372 4.76 18.04 26.83
N PHE A 373 5.44 18.36 25.73
CA PHE A 373 5.59 17.44 24.61
C PHE A 373 6.95 16.75 24.63
N ASN A 374 7.02 15.50 24.17
CA ASN A 374 8.31 14.88 23.92
C ASN A 374 8.98 15.50 22.69
N SER A 375 9.73 16.57 22.91
CA SER A 375 10.45 17.31 21.86
C SER A 375 11.51 16.47 21.12
N GLY A 376 11.98 15.37 21.72
CA GLY A 376 12.87 14.42 21.05
C GLY A 376 12.17 13.58 19.98
N ALA A 377 10.84 13.45 20.05
CA ALA A 377 10.03 12.62 19.18
C ALA A 377 9.27 13.40 18.10
N LEU A 378 8.76 14.61 18.43
CA LEU A 378 7.98 15.42 17.50
C LEU A 378 8.80 15.74 16.23
N GLY A 379 8.22 15.49 15.06
CA GLY A 379 8.88 15.59 13.77
C GLY A 379 9.70 14.36 13.37
N LYS A 380 9.85 13.35 14.23
CA LYS A 380 10.67 12.15 13.94
C LYS A 380 9.93 10.82 14.07
N TRP A 381 9.01 10.72 15.03
CA TRP A 381 8.28 9.51 15.37
C TRP A 381 6.84 9.92 15.65
N GLY A 382 5.89 9.05 15.35
CA GLY A 382 4.58 9.15 15.97
C GLY A 382 4.33 7.93 16.85
N TYR A 383 3.31 8.05 17.70
CA TYR A 383 2.93 7.03 18.66
C TYR A 383 1.43 6.82 18.61
N VAL A 384 1.01 5.55 18.53
CA VAL A 384 -0.40 5.17 18.66
C VAL A 384 -0.59 4.12 19.72
N TRP A 385 -1.75 4.15 20.36
CA TRP A 385 -2.19 3.00 21.15
C TRP A 385 -2.49 1.81 20.26
N PHE A 386 -2.23 0.64 20.82
CA PHE A 386 -2.40 -0.66 20.19
C PHE A 386 -3.16 -1.52 21.18
N ILE A 387 -4.21 -2.23 20.74
CA ILE A 387 -4.96 -3.08 21.67
C ILE A 387 -4.05 -4.19 22.20
N GLY A 388 -3.96 -4.26 23.53
CA GLY A 388 -3.27 -5.36 24.20
C GLY A 388 -2.43 -4.96 25.40
N GLN A 389 -2.09 -5.99 26.19
CA GLN A 389 -1.21 -5.87 27.36
C GLN A 389 0.00 -6.80 27.14
N THR A 390 1.19 -6.38 27.59
CA THR A 390 2.37 -7.27 27.61
C THR A 390 2.39 -8.10 28.89
N ASN A 391 1.94 -7.51 29.99
CA ASN A 391 1.77 -8.14 31.30
C ASN A 391 0.74 -7.32 32.09
N ALA A 392 0.43 -7.73 33.33
CA ALA A 392 -0.55 -7.08 34.19
C ALA A 392 -0.33 -5.58 34.45
N SER A 393 0.85 -5.06 34.13
CA SER A 393 1.27 -3.69 34.44
C SER A 393 1.71 -2.91 33.20
N THR A 394 1.47 -3.39 31.98
CA THR A 394 2.10 -2.80 30.80
C THR A 394 1.22 -2.82 29.56
N ALA A 395 0.78 -1.63 29.15
CA ALA A 395 0.04 -1.38 27.92
C ALA A 395 0.96 -1.31 26.69
N ARG A 396 0.39 -1.62 25.52
CA ARG A 396 1.09 -1.64 24.23
C ARG A 396 0.82 -0.39 23.41
N SER A 397 1.85 0.04 22.69
CA SER A 397 1.80 1.12 21.72
C SER A 397 2.64 0.76 20.50
N LEU A 398 2.28 1.30 19.33
CA LEU A 398 3.13 1.26 18.15
C LEU A 398 3.84 2.59 18.00
N VAL A 399 5.12 2.51 17.65
CA VAL A 399 5.95 3.66 17.35
C VAL A 399 6.36 3.57 15.90
N ILE A 400 5.86 4.52 15.11
CA ILE A 400 6.07 4.53 13.68
C ILE A 400 7.03 5.67 13.37
N SER A 401 8.19 5.29 12.85
CA SER A 401 9.28 6.17 12.46
C SER A 401 9.37 6.28 10.93
N GLY A 402 10.39 6.99 10.45
CA GLY A 402 10.71 7.09 9.03
C GLY A 402 10.86 5.73 8.32
N THR A 403 11.22 4.67 9.04
CA THR A 403 11.58 3.37 8.44
C THR A 403 10.90 2.16 9.08
N SER A 404 10.53 2.25 10.35
CA SER A 404 10.03 1.11 11.13
C SER A 404 8.72 1.42 11.83
N LEU A 405 7.99 0.36 12.15
CA LEU A 405 6.77 0.37 12.95
C LEU A 405 7.01 -0.57 14.13
N ASN A 406 7.61 -0.08 15.20
CA ASN A 406 8.08 -0.91 16.31
C ASN A 406 7.02 -0.99 17.41
N LEU A 407 7.02 -2.11 18.16
CA LEU A 407 6.30 -2.16 19.41
C LEU A 407 7.06 -1.39 20.49
N GLN A 408 6.34 -0.54 21.23
CA GLN A 408 6.80 -0.01 22.51
C GLN A 408 5.76 -0.29 23.58
N THR A 409 6.23 -0.45 24.81
CA THR A 409 5.40 -0.64 25.98
C THR A 409 5.44 0.57 26.90
N LYS A 410 4.33 0.84 27.58
CA LYS A 410 4.19 1.84 28.65
C LYS A 410 3.67 1.15 29.90
N THR A 411 4.18 1.51 31.08
CA THR A 411 3.61 0.98 32.31
C THR A 411 2.15 1.42 32.42
N ASN A 412 1.28 0.63 33.06
CA ASN A 412 -0.13 1.00 33.21
C ASN A 412 -0.31 2.29 34.01
N GLN A 413 0.63 2.61 34.91
CA GLN A 413 0.67 3.91 35.57
C GLN A 413 0.86 5.04 34.55
N GLU A 414 1.86 4.92 33.67
CA GLU A 414 2.09 5.93 32.64
C GLU A 414 0.93 5.99 31.64
N ALA A 415 0.44 4.83 31.20
CA ALA A 415 -0.60 4.69 30.20
C ALA A 415 -1.97 5.16 30.70
N ALA A 416 -2.24 5.12 32.01
CA ALA A 416 -3.49 5.57 32.60
C ALA A 416 -3.62 7.09 32.67
N LYS A 417 -2.50 7.82 32.83
CA LYS A 417 -2.58 9.26 33.11
C LYS A 417 -1.36 10.09 32.69
N ASP A 418 -0.17 9.50 32.61
CA ASP A 418 1.07 10.28 32.42
C ASP A 418 1.44 10.48 30.94
N ILE A 419 0.92 9.64 30.04
CA ILE A 419 1.25 9.64 28.60
C ILE A 419 -0.02 9.58 27.76
N TYR A 420 -0.09 10.47 26.78
CA TYR A 420 -1.19 10.57 25.83
C TYR A 420 -0.67 10.33 24.41
N LEU A 421 -1.29 9.38 23.70
CA LEU A 421 -0.93 8.98 22.34
C LEU A 421 -2.14 9.11 21.40
N ASN A 422 -1.89 9.14 20.10
CA ASN A 422 -2.98 9.09 19.12
C ASN A 422 -3.58 7.68 19.01
N VAL A 423 -4.69 7.57 18.27
CA VAL A 423 -5.36 6.30 17.96
C VAL A 423 -5.67 6.25 16.47
N ARG A 424 -5.52 5.06 15.87
CA ARG A 424 -6.04 4.73 14.55
C ARG A 424 -7.22 3.79 14.69
N CYS A 425 -8.31 4.14 14.02
CA CYS A 425 -9.55 3.38 14.06
C CYS A 425 -9.77 2.63 12.75
N VAL A 426 -10.34 1.43 12.89
CA VAL A 426 -10.65 0.49 11.81
C VAL A 426 -12.12 0.15 11.89
N LYS A 427 -12.77 -0.08 10.75
CA LYS A 427 -14.18 -0.46 10.76
C LYS A 427 -14.38 -1.86 11.32
N ASN A 428 -15.39 -2.02 12.17
CA ASN A 428 -15.78 -3.29 12.76
C ASN A 428 -16.07 -4.35 11.69
N TYR A 429 -15.86 -5.60 12.05
CA TYR A 429 -16.20 -6.77 11.27
C TYR A 429 -17.70 -6.99 11.45
N THR A 430 -18.49 -6.86 10.39
CA THR A 430 -19.84 -7.45 10.44
C THR A 430 -19.71 -8.96 10.42
N LYS A 431 -20.49 -9.63 11.27
CA LYS A 431 -20.60 -11.10 11.29
C LYS A 431 -21.02 -11.66 9.94
#